data_AF-A0A0D6LYC6-F1
#
_entry.id   AF-A0A0D6LYC6-F1
#
_cell.length_a   1.000
_cell.length_b   1.000
_cell.length_c   1.000
_cell.angle_alpha   90.00
_cell.angle_beta   90.00
_cell.angle_gamma   90.00
#
_symmetry.space_group_name_H-M   'P 1'
#
loop_
_entity.id
_entity.type
_entity.pdbx_description
1 polymer ?
#
loop_
_entity_poly.entity_id
_entity_poly.type
_entity_poly.pdbx_seq_one_letter_code
_entity_poly.pdbx_strand_id
1 'polypeptide(L)'
;MGHMALFADPDFAQFSQEIGLASLGASDDDLKKLATVTSRNTPRTASYDEYKAYRQPIPAAAVLPPTDASTTIGKDLYFFSIEFGLCYDGPAETCDKDQNSTPAIKYKIYGAGLLSSAGELQHAVEDSPTILRFDPDRVVEQECLITTFQNAYFYTRNFEEAQQKLRMFTSSMNRPFVVRYNPYTESVEILNNKRSLMLTVNSLRSDINLLAGALHYIL
;
A
#
# COMPACT_ATOMS: atom_id res chain seq x y z
N MET A 1 -4.30 14.91 -4.82
CA MET A 1 -3.62 14.90 -6.15
C MET A 1 -2.61 13.74 -6.27
N GLY A 2 -2.23 13.06 -5.17
CA GLY A 2 -1.11 12.09 -5.19
C GLY A 2 -1.33 10.76 -5.96
N HIS A 3 -2.50 10.13 -5.90
CA HIS A 3 -2.65 8.77 -6.43
C HIS A 3 -2.49 8.65 -7.96
N MET A 4 -3.11 9.55 -8.74
CA MET A 4 -3.22 9.38 -10.20
C MET A 4 -1.85 9.36 -10.90
N ALA A 5 -0.86 10.11 -10.39
CA ALA A 5 0.47 10.16 -10.97
C ALA A 5 1.23 8.83 -10.80
N LEU A 6 1.01 8.12 -9.69
CA LEU A 6 1.71 6.86 -9.39
C LEU A 6 1.19 5.70 -10.22
N PHE A 7 -0.10 5.70 -10.57
CA PHE A 7 -0.69 4.66 -11.42
C PHE A 7 -0.22 4.70 -12.89
N ALA A 8 0.54 5.73 -13.28
CA ALA A 8 1.24 5.75 -14.56
C ALA A 8 2.48 4.84 -14.56
N ASP A 9 3.00 4.47 -13.38
CA ASP A 9 4.07 3.50 -13.22
C ASP A 9 3.50 2.07 -13.16
N PRO A 10 3.92 1.16 -14.07
CA PRO A 10 3.37 -0.18 -14.14
C PRO A 10 3.68 -1.03 -12.91
N ASP A 11 4.84 -0.83 -12.27
CA ASP A 11 5.23 -1.62 -11.10
C ASP A 11 4.43 -1.20 -9.86
N PHE A 12 4.18 0.10 -9.70
CA PHE A 12 3.27 0.62 -8.67
C PHE A 12 1.83 0.17 -8.91
N ALA A 13 1.35 0.21 -10.15
CA ALA A 13 0.01 -0.24 -10.50
C ALA A 13 -0.16 -1.75 -10.18
N GLN A 14 0.84 -2.56 -10.53
CA GLN A 14 0.85 -4.00 -10.25
C GLN A 14 0.93 -4.28 -8.74
N PHE A 15 1.72 -3.51 -7.98
CA PHE A 15 1.78 -3.59 -6.52
C PHE A 15 0.42 -3.27 -5.88
N SER A 16 -0.23 -2.20 -6.33
CA SER A 16 -1.57 -1.83 -5.85
C SER A 16 -2.63 -2.88 -6.18
N GLN A 17 -2.58 -3.45 -7.39
CA GLN A 17 -3.46 -4.53 -7.80
C GLN A 17 -3.28 -5.77 -6.91
N GLU A 18 -2.05 -6.07 -6.50
CA GLU A 18 -1.74 -7.22 -5.66
C GLU A 18 -2.39 -7.14 -4.27
N ILE A 19 -2.38 -5.95 -3.64
CA ILE A 19 -3.11 -5.71 -2.40
C ILE A 19 -4.62 -5.96 -2.62
N GLY A 20 -5.16 -5.44 -3.72
CA GLY A 20 -6.57 -5.61 -4.09
C GLY A 20 -6.95 -7.08 -4.29
N LEU A 21 -6.16 -7.83 -5.07
CA LEU A 21 -6.40 -9.26 -5.30
C LEU A 21 -6.26 -10.09 -4.02
N ALA A 22 -5.30 -9.75 -3.16
CA ALA A 22 -5.10 -10.45 -1.90
C ALA A 22 -6.28 -10.30 -0.95
N SER A 23 -7.02 -9.18 -1.03
CA SER A 23 -8.21 -8.92 -0.21
C SER A 23 -9.40 -9.81 -0.57
N LEU A 24 -9.43 -10.37 -1.78
CA LEU A 24 -10.56 -11.17 -2.27
C LEU A 24 -10.57 -12.54 -1.59
N GLY A 25 -11.60 -12.76 -0.76
CA GLY A 25 -11.75 -14.00 0.01
C GLY A 25 -10.85 -14.09 1.24
N ALA A 26 -10.20 -13.00 1.64
CA ALA A 26 -9.51 -12.91 2.93
C ALA A 26 -10.50 -12.92 4.10
N SER A 27 -10.08 -13.45 5.25
CA SER A 27 -10.83 -13.31 6.50
C SER A 27 -10.86 -11.84 6.96
N ASP A 28 -11.82 -11.44 7.80
CA ASP A 28 -11.86 -10.06 8.32
C ASP A 28 -10.56 -9.66 9.05
N ASP A 29 -9.91 -10.61 9.72
CA ASP A 29 -8.65 -10.37 10.43
C ASP A 29 -7.46 -10.21 9.47
N ASP A 30 -7.44 -10.93 8.35
CA ASP A 30 -6.44 -10.71 7.31
C ASP A 30 -6.74 -9.47 6.47
N LEU A 31 -8.02 -9.12 6.28
CA LEU A 31 -8.43 -7.92 5.57
C LEU A 31 -7.96 -6.67 6.33
N LYS A 32 -8.08 -6.65 7.66
CA LYS A 32 -7.55 -5.57 8.52
C LYS A 32 -6.03 -5.38 8.38
N LYS A 33 -5.28 -6.43 8.03
CA LYS A 33 -3.82 -6.34 7.75
C LYS A 33 -3.53 -5.75 6.37
N LEU A 34 -4.45 -5.94 5.41
CA LEU A 34 -4.30 -5.45 4.03
C LEU A 34 -4.77 -4.00 3.88
N ALA A 35 -5.97 -3.70 4.35
CA ALA A 35 -6.58 -2.39 4.30
C ALA A 35 -7.70 -2.25 5.35
N THR A 36 -7.69 -1.16 6.10
CA THR A 36 -8.75 -0.84 7.04
C THR A 36 -9.85 -0.09 6.31
N VAL A 37 -10.95 -0.78 6.01
CA VAL A 37 -12.17 -0.11 5.59
C VAL A 37 -12.78 0.51 6.83
N THR A 38 -12.58 1.82 7.02
CA THR A 38 -13.33 2.56 8.02
C THR A 38 -14.79 2.52 7.61
N SER A 39 -15.55 1.59 8.21
CA SER A 39 -17.01 1.65 8.21
C SER A 39 -17.39 2.97 8.86
N ARG A 40 -17.58 4.01 8.03
CA ARG A 40 -18.36 5.15 8.46
C ARG A 40 -19.78 4.64 8.56
N ASN A 41 -20.14 4.15 9.75
CA ASN A 41 -21.52 4.24 10.21
C ASN A 41 -21.86 5.72 10.42
N THR A 42 -21.80 6.54 9.36
CA THR A 42 -22.51 7.80 9.32
C THR A 42 -23.99 7.44 9.19
N PRO A 43 -24.84 7.81 10.16
CA PRO A 43 -26.28 7.71 9.98
C PRO A 43 -26.63 8.39 8.66
N ARG A 44 -27.40 7.72 7.83
CA ARG A 44 -27.73 8.15 6.46
C ARG A 44 -28.60 9.42 6.40
N THR A 45 -28.68 10.20 7.47
CA THR A 45 -29.56 11.37 7.65
C THR A 45 -29.01 12.39 8.68
N ALA A 46 -27.73 12.76 8.62
CA ALA A 46 -27.26 13.94 9.37
C ALA A 46 -27.64 15.23 8.61
N SER A 47 -28.37 16.14 9.25
CA SER A 47 -28.86 17.37 8.63
C SER A 47 -27.73 18.37 8.39
N TYR A 48 -27.94 19.31 7.46
CA TYR A 48 -26.96 20.34 7.10
C TYR A 48 -26.52 21.23 8.28
N ASP A 49 -27.33 21.29 9.35
CA ASP A 49 -27.05 22.07 10.55
C ASP A 49 -26.01 21.40 11.47
N GLU A 50 -25.92 20.07 11.45
CA GLU A 50 -24.90 19.30 12.21
C GLU A 50 -23.49 19.54 11.66
N TYR A 51 -23.36 19.71 10.34
CA TYR A 51 -22.08 20.00 9.68
C TYR A 51 -21.48 21.37 10.05
N LYS A 52 -22.30 22.34 10.47
CA LYS A 52 -21.80 23.68 10.87
C LYS A 52 -21.13 23.69 12.25
N ALA A 53 -21.45 22.74 13.13
CA ALA A 53 -20.83 22.65 14.46
C ALA A 53 -19.35 22.24 14.39
N TYR A 54 -18.95 21.47 13.38
CA TYR A 54 -17.58 20.98 13.17
C TYR A 54 -16.63 22.01 12.52
N ARG A 55 -17.09 23.23 12.22
CA ARG A 55 -16.31 24.26 11.53
C ARG A 55 -15.69 25.32 12.45
N GLN A 56 -15.73 25.12 13.77
CA GLN A 56 -14.99 25.97 14.70
C GLN A 56 -13.56 25.42 14.85
N PRO A 57 -12.52 26.27 14.87
CA PRO A 57 -11.16 25.81 15.12
C PRO A 57 -11.08 25.22 16.53
N ILE A 58 -10.64 23.96 16.63
CA ILE A 58 -10.45 23.28 17.90
C ILE A 58 -9.32 23.99 18.67
N PRO A 59 -9.52 24.43 19.93
CA PRO A 59 -8.45 25.05 20.71
C PRO A 59 -7.33 24.03 20.94
N ALA A 60 -6.07 24.46 20.80
CA ALA A 60 -4.84 23.64 20.88
C ALA A 60 -4.60 22.89 22.21
N ALA A 61 -5.56 22.87 23.15
CA ALA A 61 -5.44 22.21 24.45
C ALA A 61 -6.63 21.31 24.83
N ALA A 62 -7.57 21.03 23.90
CA ALA A 62 -8.66 20.10 24.18
C ALA A 62 -8.19 18.65 23.96
N VAL A 63 -7.63 18.03 25.00
CA VAL A 63 -7.54 16.57 25.10
C VAL A 63 -8.98 16.07 25.22
N LEU A 64 -9.55 15.59 24.11
CA LEU A 64 -10.84 14.91 24.11
C LEU A 64 -10.72 13.63 24.97
N PRO A 65 -11.71 13.35 25.85
CA PRO A 65 -11.73 12.09 26.58
C PRO A 65 -11.90 10.92 25.58
N PRO A 66 -11.36 9.73 25.87
CA PRO A 66 -11.52 8.58 24.99
C PRO A 66 -13.00 8.18 25.03
N THR A 67 -13.74 8.52 23.98
CA THR A 67 -15.10 8.02 23.78
C THR A 67 -15.03 6.68 23.07
N ASP A 68 -15.66 5.67 23.68
CA ASP A 68 -15.79 4.26 23.27
C ASP A 68 -16.41 4.03 21.88
N ALA A 69 -15.77 4.55 20.84
CA ALA A 69 -15.83 3.97 19.51
C ALA A 69 -14.48 3.29 19.32
N SER A 70 -14.50 1.99 19.04
CA SER A 70 -13.35 1.23 18.54
C SER A 70 -12.88 1.86 17.22
N THR A 71 -12.18 2.99 17.32
CA THR A 71 -11.40 3.59 16.24
C THR A 71 -10.31 2.57 15.99
N THR A 72 -10.61 1.63 15.10
CA THR A 72 -9.65 0.61 14.70
C THR A 72 -8.56 1.37 13.98
N ILE A 73 -7.50 1.66 14.72
CA ILE A 73 -6.27 2.25 14.21
C ILE A 73 -5.77 1.29 13.14
N GLY A 74 -5.77 1.73 11.88
CA GLY A 74 -5.52 0.86 10.75
C GLY A 74 -4.08 0.37 10.74
N LYS A 75 -3.86 -0.91 11.03
CA LYS A 75 -2.53 -1.51 10.97
C LYS A 75 -2.33 -2.20 9.63
N ASP A 76 -2.37 -1.42 8.55
CA ASP A 76 -2.55 -2.01 7.24
C ASP A 76 -1.48 -1.63 6.21
N LEU A 77 -1.25 -2.61 5.34
CA LEU A 77 -0.22 -2.57 4.30
C LEU A 77 -0.51 -1.47 3.28
N TYR A 78 -1.77 -1.23 2.95
CA TYR A 78 -2.19 -0.16 2.05
C TYR A 78 -1.74 1.21 2.57
N PHE A 79 -2.01 1.52 3.84
CA PHE A 79 -1.71 2.81 4.46
C PHE A 79 -0.20 3.09 4.49
N PHE A 80 0.59 2.17 5.00
CA PHE A 80 2.04 2.36 5.13
C PHE A 80 2.83 2.15 3.83
N SER A 81 2.15 1.85 2.72
CA SER A 81 2.76 1.82 1.39
C SER A 81 2.14 2.88 0.47
N ILE A 82 0.93 2.66 -0.02
CA ILE A 82 0.27 3.51 -1.02
C ILE A 82 0.01 4.93 -0.51
N GLU A 83 -0.32 5.11 0.78
CA GLU A 83 -0.63 6.43 1.35
C GLU A 83 0.60 7.14 1.93
N PHE A 84 1.46 6.43 2.66
CA PHE A 84 2.58 7.02 3.40
C PHE A 84 3.95 6.35 3.13
N GLY A 85 4.10 5.68 1.99
CA GLY A 85 5.33 4.99 1.63
C GLY A 85 6.43 5.88 1.05
N LEU A 86 7.68 5.45 1.28
CA LEU A 86 8.91 6.08 0.81
C LEU A 86 9.67 5.17 -0.16
N CYS A 87 10.44 5.73 -1.09
CA CYS A 87 11.39 4.98 -1.89
C CYS A 87 12.83 5.40 -1.57
N TYR A 88 13.73 4.42 -1.53
CA TYR A 88 15.15 4.68 -1.29
C TYR A 88 15.84 5.07 -2.60
N ASP A 89 16.44 6.26 -2.61
CA ASP A 89 17.19 6.80 -3.75
C ASP A 89 18.67 7.04 -3.41
N GLY A 90 19.08 6.65 -2.19
CA GLY A 90 20.46 6.78 -1.75
C GLY A 90 21.40 5.82 -2.48
N PRO A 91 22.72 6.07 -2.43
CA PRO A 91 23.72 5.12 -2.92
C PRO A 91 23.51 3.76 -2.25
N ALA A 92 23.77 2.67 -2.99
CA ALA A 92 23.87 1.33 -2.41
C ALA A 92 24.84 1.41 -1.23
N GLU A 93 24.45 0.91 -0.06
CA GLU A 93 25.18 1.03 1.21
C GLU A 93 26.70 0.80 1.04
N THR A 94 27.46 1.88 0.83
CA THR A 94 28.92 1.88 0.87
C THR A 94 29.34 2.67 2.08
N CYS A 95 30.11 2.02 2.94
CA CYS A 95 30.65 2.56 4.16
C CYS A 95 31.79 3.55 3.89
N ASP A 96 31.54 4.67 3.20
CA ASP A 96 32.55 5.73 3.06
C ASP A 96 31.96 7.08 3.43
N LYS A 97 32.38 7.56 4.60
CA LYS A 97 32.02 8.87 5.16
C LYS A 97 32.93 9.95 4.58
N ASP A 98 32.68 10.40 3.35
CA ASP A 98 33.29 11.63 2.83
C ASP A 98 32.41 12.85 3.18
N GLN A 99 32.89 13.65 4.13
CA GLN A 99 32.16 14.74 4.81
C GLN A 99 31.99 16.04 3.99
N ASN A 100 31.94 15.98 2.65
CA ASN A 100 31.83 17.23 1.86
C ASN A 100 30.90 17.18 0.66
N SER A 101 29.88 16.33 0.70
CA SER A 101 28.80 16.32 -0.29
C SER A 101 27.51 16.89 0.31
N THR A 102 26.82 17.71 -0.48
CA THR A 102 25.42 18.15 -0.29
C THR A 102 24.60 17.00 0.31
N PRO A 103 23.74 17.22 1.32
CA PRO A 103 22.98 16.13 1.94
C PRO A 103 22.20 15.40 0.85
N ALA A 104 22.68 14.20 0.48
CA ALA A 104 22.03 13.39 -0.51
C ALA A 104 20.67 13.00 0.07
N ILE A 105 19.58 13.37 -0.62
CA ILE A 105 18.24 12.96 -0.25
C ILE A 105 18.21 11.43 -0.29
N LYS A 106 18.23 10.82 0.89
CA LYS A 106 18.31 9.36 1.05
C LYS A 106 17.00 8.68 0.65
N TYR A 107 15.88 9.37 0.84
CA TYR A 107 14.54 8.87 0.61
C TYR A 107 13.71 9.85 -0.22
N LYS A 108 13.09 9.35 -1.28
CA LYS A 108 12.06 10.02 -2.06
C LYS A 108 10.69 9.55 -1.57
N ILE A 109 9.66 10.32 -1.90
CA ILE A 109 8.29 10.09 -1.43
C ILE A 109 7.44 9.62 -2.60
N TYR A 110 6.68 8.55 -2.39
CA TYR A 110 5.66 8.10 -3.33
C TYR A 110 4.27 8.03 -2.69
N GLY A 111 4.14 7.98 -1.37
CA GLY A 111 2.85 7.90 -0.69
C GLY A 111 1.89 9.03 -1.08
N ALA A 112 0.68 8.71 -1.50
CA ALA A 112 -0.29 9.69 -2.00
C ALA A 112 -0.77 10.68 -0.92
N GLY A 113 -0.88 10.23 0.33
CA GLY A 113 -1.17 11.04 1.51
C GLY A 113 -0.05 12.04 1.78
N LEU A 114 1.21 11.59 1.73
CA LEU A 114 2.38 12.46 1.83
C LEU A 114 2.44 13.49 0.70
N LEU A 115 2.23 13.08 -0.54
CA LEU A 115 2.20 13.97 -1.71
C LEU A 115 1.05 14.98 -1.69
N SER A 116 0.03 14.76 -0.85
CA SER A 116 -1.13 15.63 -0.73
C SER A 116 -1.13 16.49 0.54
N SER A 117 -0.16 16.31 1.45
CA SER A 117 -0.06 17.03 2.72
C SER A 117 1.34 17.62 2.90
N ALA A 118 1.48 18.93 2.69
CA ALA A 118 2.78 19.60 2.82
C ALA A 118 3.38 19.50 4.23
N GLY A 119 2.56 19.52 5.28
CA GLY A 119 3.03 19.41 6.67
C GLY A 119 3.54 18.01 7.00
N GLU A 120 2.81 16.98 6.58
CA GLU A 120 3.24 15.58 6.77
C GLU A 120 4.47 15.27 5.92
N LEU A 121 4.52 15.77 4.69
CA LEU A 121 5.68 15.65 3.79
C LEU A 121 6.93 16.18 4.46
N GLN A 122 6.85 17.39 5.04
CA GLN A 122 7.97 18.00 5.74
C GLN A 122 8.40 17.16 6.96
N HIS A 123 7.43 16.71 7.77
CA HIS A 123 7.72 15.84 8.91
C HIS A 123 8.39 14.52 8.49
N ALA A 124 7.97 13.90 7.38
CA ALA A 124 8.51 12.63 6.89
C ALA A 124 9.96 12.72 6.37
N VAL A 125 10.41 13.90 5.94
CA VAL A 125 11.78 14.12 5.42
C VAL A 125 12.75 14.70 6.44
N GLU A 126 12.24 15.22 7.56
CA GLU A 126 13.06 15.68 8.68
C GLU A 126 13.56 14.49 9.53
N ASP A 127 14.58 14.70 10.37
CA ASP A 127 15.16 13.65 11.24
C ASP A 127 14.26 13.27 12.45
N SER A 128 12.95 13.54 12.36
CA SER A 128 12.00 13.33 13.47
C SER A 128 11.36 11.93 13.51
N PRO A 129 11.02 11.25 12.39
CA PRO A 129 10.31 9.97 12.43
C PRO A 129 11.23 8.77 12.20
N THR A 130 10.77 7.59 12.64
CA THR A 130 11.52 6.34 12.44
C THR A 130 11.29 5.80 11.03
N ILE A 131 12.33 5.75 10.20
CA ILE A 131 12.25 5.20 8.84
C ILE A 131 12.73 3.75 8.82
N LEU A 132 11.86 2.82 8.42
CA LEU A 132 12.09 1.37 8.42
C LEU A 132 12.01 0.81 7.00
N ARG A 133 12.71 -0.29 6.73
CA ARG A 133 12.52 -1.01 5.45
C ARG A 133 11.14 -1.66 5.43
N PHE A 134 10.45 -1.57 4.30
CA PHE A 134 9.15 -2.19 4.08
C PHE A 134 9.25 -3.69 4.31
N ASP A 135 8.48 -4.18 5.26
CA ASP A 135 8.38 -5.57 5.66
C ASP A 135 6.94 -5.81 6.14
N PRO A 136 6.13 -6.58 5.41
CA PRO A 136 4.72 -6.71 5.72
C PRO A 136 4.42 -7.14 7.15
N ASP A 137 5.22 -8.05 7.71
CA ASP A 137 5.06 -8.54 9.08
C ASP A 137 5.25 -7.41 10.12
N ARG A 138 6.13 -6.45 9.85
CA ARG A 138 6.36 -5.28 10.72
C ARG A 138 5.32 -4.19 10.50
N VAL A 139 4.87 -4.01 9.26
CA VAL A 139 3.89 -2.99 8.89
C VAL A 139 2.56 -3.24 9.59
N VAL A 140 2.12 -4.50 9.66
CA VAL A 140 0.84 -4.86 10.29
C VAL A 140 0.86 -4.78 11.81
N GLU A 141 2.02 -4.56 12.41
CA GLU A 141 2.15 -4.28 13.83
C GLU A 141 2.09 -2.77 14.12
N GLN A 142 2.47 -1.94 13.15
CA GLN A 142 2.59 -0.50 13.26
C GLN A 142 1.23 0.18 13.46
N GLU A 143 1.19 1.10 14.42
CA GLU A 143 0.03 1.93 14.70
C GLU A 143 -0.09 3.10 13.71
N CYS A 144 -1.26 3.24 13.07
CA CYS A 144 -1.63 4.36 12.21
C CYS A 144 -2.25 5.51 13.01
N LEU A 145 -1.66 6.69 12.88
CA LEU A 145 -2.16 7.88 13.55
C LEU A 145 -3.08 8.67 12.61
N ILE A 146 -4.33 8.92 13.01
CA ILE A 146 -5.32 9.62 12.14
C ILE A 146 -5.24 11.14 12.35
N THR A 147 -4.98 11.58 13.57
CA THR A 147 -5.07 13.01 13.97
C THR A 147 -3.72 13.70 14.06
N THR A 148 -2.63 12.94 14.01
CA THR A 148 -1.25 13.43 14.14
C THR A 148 -0.38 12.81 13.05
N PHE A 149 0.80 13.39 12.86
CA PHE A 149 1.79 12.86 11.92
C PHE A 149 2.25 11.47 12.34
N GLN A 150 2.63 10.63 11.38
CA GLN A 150 3.09 9.27 11.67
C GLN A 150 4.41 9.28 12.45
N ASN A 151 4.54 8.34 13.37
CA ASN A 151 5.78 8.11 14.12
C ASN A 151 6.80 7.29 13.33
N ALA A 152 6.33 6.51 12.36
CA ALA A 152 7.16 5.66 11.53
C ALA A 152 6.68 5.63 10.08
N TYR A 153 7.65 5.53 9.17
CA TYR A 153 7.44 5.39 7.73
C TYR A 153 8.20 4.19 7.20
N PHE A 154 7.71 3.60 6.11
CA PHE A 154 8.33 2.43 5.50
C PHE A 154 8.85 2.75 4.10
N TYR A 155 10.09 2.36 3.83
CA TYR A 155 10.71 2.54 2.52
C TYR A 155 10.91 1.24 1.76
N THR A 156 10.73 1.28 0.44
CA THR A 156 11.16 0.20 -0.46
C THR A 156 12.29 0.68 -1.38
N ARG A 157 13.15 -0.23 -1.85
CA ARG A 157 14.18 0.10 -2.86
C ARG A 157 13.58 0.17 -4.27
N ASN A 158 12.62 -0.70 -4.55
CA ASN A 158 11.83 -0.72 -5.78
C ASN A 158 10.49 -1.42 -5.52
N PHE A 159 9.54 -1.32 -6.45
CA PHE A 159 8.23 -1.93 -6.28
C PHE A 159 8.26 -3.46 -6.48
N GLU A 160 9.20 -4.00 -7.25
CA GLU A 160 9.37 -5.46 -7.41
C GLU A 160 9.66 -6.15 -6.07
N GLU A 161 10.56 -5.61 -5.24
CA GLU A 161 10.84 -6.11 -3.89
C GLU A 161 9.60 -6.05 -3.01
N ALA A 162 8.86 -4.94 -3.05
CA ALA A 162 7.65 -4.75 -2.27
C ALA A 162 6.56 -5.75 -2.68
N GLN A 163 6.37 -5.98 -3.99
CA GLN A 163 5.48 -7.01 -4.54
C GLN A 163 5.88 -8.40 -4.06
N GLN A 164 7.16 -8.77 -4.15
CA GLN A 164 7.61 -10.09 -3.71
C GLN A 164 7.34 -10.31 -2.22
N LYS A 165 7.63 -9.32 -1.37
CA LYS A 165 7.31 -9.39 0.06
C LYS A 165 5.82 -9.53 0.32
N LEU A 166 5.00 -8.77 -0.39
CA LEU A 166 3.54 -8.85 -0.30
C LEU A 166 3.01 -10.22 -0.74
N ARG A 167 3.54 -10.82 -1.81
CA ARG A 167 3.22 -12.19 -2.25
C ARG A 167 3.52 -13.22 -1.17
N MET A 168 4.72 -13.12 -0.58
CA MET A 168 5.13 -14.04 0.49
C MET A 168 4.21 -13.91 1.71
N PHE A 169 3.92 -12.69 2.14
CA PHE A 169 3.00 -12.41 3.24
C PHE A 169 1.59 -12.96 2.98
N THR A 170 1.01 -12.63 1.83
CA THR A 170 -0.37 -13.02 1.48
C THR A 170 -0.53 -14.50 1.15
N SER A 171 0.57 -15.23 0.89
CA SER A 171 0.54 -16.69 0.71
C SER A 171 0.24 -17.43 2.01
N SER A 172 0.49 -16.80 3.16
CA SER A 172 0.18 -17.35 4.48
C SER A 172 -1.26 -17.07 4.95
N MET A 173 -2.00 -16.22 4.24
CA MET A 173 -3.38 -15.84 4.61
C MET A 173 -4.36 -16.98 4.34
N ASN A 174 -5.41 -17.05 5.17
CA ASN A 174 -6.45 -18.05 4.99
C ASN A 174 -7.44 -17.60 3.90
N ARG A 175 -7.26 -18.10 2.68
CA ARG A 175 -8.15 -17.84 1.54
C ARG A 175 -8.70 -19.15 0.97
N PRO A 176 -10.03 -19.27 0.78
CA PRO A 176 -10.64 -20.51 0.29
C PRO A 176 -10.37 -20.78 -1.19
N PHE A 177 -9.86 -19.80 -1.93
CA PHE A 177 -9.54 -19.92 -3.35
C PHE A 177 -8.42 -18.95 -3.76
N VAL A 178 -7.79 -19.24 -4.89
CA VAL A 178 -6.86 -18.32 -5.56
C VAL A 178 -7.62 -17.56 -6.64
N VAL A 179 -7.34 -16.27 -6.77
CA VAL A 179 -7.92 -15.41 -7.79
C VAL A 179 -6.87 -14.98 -8.82
N ARG A 180 -7.31 -14.69 -10.03
CA ARG A 180 -6.50 -14.13 -11.11
C ARG A 180 -7.27 -13.02 -11.80
N TYR A 181 -6.63 -11.88 -12.05
CA TYR A 181 -7.22 -10.87 -12.90
C TYR A 181 -7.07 -11.23 -14.38
N ASN A 182 -8.15 -11.12 -15.14
CA ASN A 182 -8.14 -11.26 -16.59
C ASN A 182 -8.29 -9.86 -17.23
N PRO A 183 -7.21 -9.30 -17.82
CA PRO A 183 -7.23 -7.95 -18.37
C PRO A 183 -8.07 -7.83 -19.65
N TYR A 184 -8.32 -8.92 -20.38
CA TYR A 184 -9.10 -8.88 -21.63
C TYR A 184 -10.61 -8.78 -21.38
N THR A 185 -11.06 -9.28 -20.23
CA THR A 185 -12.48 -9.27 -19.84
C THR A 185 -12.76 -8.37 -18.64
N GLU A 186 -11.71 -7.71 -18.13
CA GLU A 186 -11.76 -6.85 -16.94
C GLU A 186 -12.42 -7.55 -15.75
N SER A 187 -12.15 -8.84 -15.57
CA SER A 187 -12.84 -9.69 -14.59
C SER A 187 -11.87 -10.44 -13.68
N VAL A 188 -12.34 -10.81 -12.49
CA VAL A 188 -11.61 -11.67 -11.56
C VAL A 188 -12.07 -13.11 -11.76
N GLU A 189 -11.13 -13.97 -12.11
CA GLU A 189 -11.33 -15.40 -12.27
C GLU A 189 -10.93 -16.15 -11.00
N ILE A 190 -11.77 -17.09 -10.57
CA ILE A 190 -11.49 -17.96 -9.44
C ILE A 190 -10.86 -19.27 -9.93
N LEU A 191 -9.65 -19.56 -9.46
CA LEU A 191 -8.89 -20.75 -9.79
C LEU A 191 -9.19 -21.88 -8.78
N ASN A 192 -10.43 -22.36 -8.76
CA ASN A 192 -10.92 -23.36 -7.79
C ASN A 192 -11.35 -24.70 -8.41
N ASN A 193 -11.24 -24.87 -9.73
CA ASN A 193 -11.69 -26.09 -10.39
C ASN A 193 -10.78 -26.47 -11.57
N LYS A 194 -10.87 -27.74 -11.97
CA LYS A 194 -10.05 -28.30 -13.06
C LYS A 194 -10.18 -27.51 -14.36
N ARG A 195 -11.38 -27.04 -14.69
CA ARG A 195 -11.64 -26.30 -15.93
C ARG A 195 -10.89 -24.96 -15.92
N SER A 196 -11.06 -24.14 -14.88
CA SER A 196 -10.37 -22.84 -14.80
C SER A 196 -8.86 -23.01 -14.79
N LEU A 197 -8.33 -23.96 -14.01
CA LEU A 197 -6.89 -24.25 -13.97
C LEU A 197 -6.35 -24.67 -15.35
N MET A 198 -7.03 -25.58 -16.05
CA MET A 198 -6.60 -26.03 -17.39
C MET A 198 -6.65 -24.90 -18.43
N LEU A 199 -7.65 -24.02 -18.36
CA LEU A 199 -7.72 -22.84 -19.24
C LEU A 199 -6.53 -21.90 -19.00
N THR A 200 -6.19 -21.61 -17.73
CA THR A 200 -5.02 -20.79 -17.39
C THR A 200 -3.72 -21.44 -17.84
N VAL A 201 -3.52 -22.74 -17.61
CA VAL A 201 -2.32 -23.48 -18.06
C VAL A 201 -2.17 -23.44 -19.58
N ASN A 202 -3.27 -23.60 -20.32
CA ASN A 202 -3.23 -23.54 -21.78
C ASN A 202 -2.90 -22.13 -22.29
N SER A 203 -3.42 -21.08 -21.64
CA SER A 203 -3.05 -19.69 -21.93
C SER A 203 -1.55 -19.48 -21.74
N LEU A 204 -1.01 -19.86 -20.57
CA LEU A 204 0.43 -19.73 -20.28
C LEU A 204 1.30 -20.53 -21.27
N ARG A 205 0.87 -21.73 -21.66
CA ARG A 205 1.55 -22.52 -22.69
C ARG A 205 1.58 -21.78 -24.04
N SER A 206 0.48 -21.13 -24.41
CA SER A 206 0.41 -20.31 -25.63
C SER A 206 1.40 -19.15 -25.58
N ASP A 207 1.48 -18.45 -24.44
CA ASP A 207 2.40 -17.32 -24.24
C ASP A 207 3.86 -17.78 -24.30
N ILE A 208 4.20 -18.90 -23.65
CA ILE A 208 5.55 -19.50 -23.71
C ILE A 208 5.91 -19.88 -25.15
N ASN A 209 4.98 -20.48 -25.90
CA ASN A 209 5.21 -20.84 -27.30
C ASN A 209 5.44 -19.60 -28.19
N LEU A 210 4.71 -18.51 -27.94
CA LEU A 210 4.90 -17.24 -28.62
C LEU A 210 6.31 -16.68 -28.36
N LEU A 211 6.74 -16.70 -27.09
CA LEU A 211 8.10 -16.28 -26.71
C LEU A 211 9.18 -17.16 -27.34
N ALA A 212 8.99 -18.48 -27.35
CA ALA A 212 9.90 -19.42 -27.99
C ALA A 212 10.01 -19.16 -29.51
N GLY A 213 8.89 -18.87 -30.17
CA GLY A 213 8.86 -18.46 -31.57
C GLY A 213 9.62 -17.16 -31.81
N ALA A 214 9.39 -16.13 -30.99
CA ALA A 214 10.11 -14.86 -31.07
C ALA A 214 11.63 -15.03 -30.86
N LEU A 215 12.04 -15.88 -29.91
CA LEU A 215 13.45 -16.18 -29.65
C LEU A 215 14.15 -16.78 -30.87
N HIS A 216 13.50 -17.70 -31.60
CA HIS A 216 14.05 -18.28 -32.84
C HIS A 216 14.30 -17.23 -33.94
N TYR A 217 13.59 -16.10 -33.93
CA TYR A 217 13.84 -15.02 -34.89
C TYR A 217 14.99 -14.09 -34.47
N ILE A 218 15.34 -14.07 -33.18
CA ILE A 218 16.33 -13.16 -32.61
C ILE A 218 17.70 -13.84 -32.44
N LEU A 219 17.72 -15.11 -32.06
CA LEU A 219 18.91 -15.93 -31.81
C LEU A 219 19.13 -16.94 -32.94
#